data_AF-A0AAJ6A6E3-F1
#
_entry.id   AF-A0AAJ6A6E3-F1
#
_cell.length_a   1.000
_cell.length_b   1.000
_cell.length_c   1.000
_cell.angle_alpha   90.00
_cell.angle_beta   90.00
_cell.angle_gamma   90.00
#
_symmetry.space_group_name_H-M   'P 1'
#
loop_
_entity.id
_entity.type
_entity.pdbx_description
1 polymer ?
#
loop_
_entity_poly.entity_id
_entity_poly.type
_entity_poly.pdbx_seq_one_letter_code
_entity_poly.pdbx_strand_id
1 'polypeptide(L)'
;MTVDTGKIETRLPPLFLVEQSDNELIDELLKVLRFSEECGSIANMQRQIARYEPFFNSIASEEQRNEYNSFRDRLREYLAYEEQYGTGSLLNLSHPFIRQQICRGAMDVRRVLLWKAPKVAQIFR
;
A
#
# COMPACT_ATOMS: atom_id res chain seq x y z
N MET A 1 -8.66 21.21 -61.32
CA MET A 1 -7.57 20.71 -60.45
C MET A 1 -8.19 20.33 -59.13
N THR A 2 -8.40 19.03 -58.93
CA THR A 2 -8.96 18.44 -57.71
C THR A 2 -7.88 18.42 -56.65
N VAL A 3 -8.12 19.07 -55.52
CA VAL A 3 -7.24 19.02 -54.35
C VAL A 3 -7.62 17.77 -53.57
N ASP A 4 -6.67 16.85 -53.49
CA ASP A 4 -6.74 15.56 -52.83
C ASP A 4 -6.93 15.76 -51.31
N THR A 5 -8.11 15.43 -50.79
CA THR A 5 -8.36 15.38 -49.35
C THR A 5 -7.77 14.10 -48.79
N GLY A 6 -6.46 14.10 -48.56
CA GLY A 6 -5.79 13.08 -47.78
C GLY A 6 -6.46 12.98 -46.42
N LYS A 7 -7.17 11.87 -46.19
CA LYS A 7 -7.64 11.48 -44.86
C LYS A 7 -6.42 11.37 -43.96
N ILE A 8 -6.27 12.30 -43.02
CA ILE A 8 -5.38 12.11 -41.88
C ILE A 8 -6.06 11.03 -41.03
N GLU A 9 -5.73 9.77 -41.28
CA GLU A 9 -5.92 8.71 -40.30
C GLU A 9 -5.06 9.10 -39.10
N THR A 10 -5.65 9.77 -38.12
CA THR A 10 -5.12 9.80 -36.76
C THR A 10 -5.19 8.37 -36.23
N ARG A 11 -4.22 7.53 -36.63
CA ARG A 11 -3.86 6.33 -35.88
C ARG A 11 -3.23 6.82 -34.59
N LEU A 12 -4.09 7.19 -33.64
CA LEU A 12 -3.72 7.09 -32.24
C LEU A 12 -3.24 5.63 -32.08
N PRO A 13 -1.98 5.38 -31.69
CA PRO A 13 -1.59 4.03 -31.35
C PRO A 13 -2.58 3.56 -30.28
N PRO A 14 -3.05 2.30 -30.32
CA PRO A 14 -3.82 1.77 -29.21
C PRO A 14 -2.97 2.01 -27.97
N LEU A 15 -3.45 2.88 -27.09
CA LEU A 15 -3.02 2.89 -25.71
C LEU A 15 -3.20 1.44 -25.29
N PHE A 16 -2.09 0.74 -25.06
CA PHE A 16 -2.10 -0.61 -24.56
C PHE A 16 -2.89 -0.60 -23.26
N LEU A 17 -4.20 -0.85 -23.34
CA LEU A 17 -4.96 -1.47 -22.29
C LEU A 17 -4.36 -2.86 -22.21
N VAL A 18 -3.23 -2.99 -21.51
CA VAL A 18 -2.80 -4.28 -21.01
C VAL A 18 -3.94 -4.66 -20.10
N GLU A 19 -4.80 -5.58 -20.56
CA GLU A 19 -5.78 -6.24 -19.71
C GLU A 19 -4.94 -6.91 -18.61
N GLN A 20 -4.77 -6.22 -17.48
CA GLN A 20 -4.13 -6.81 -16.33
C GLN A 20 -4.95 -8.01 -15.95
N SER A 21 -4.31 -9.17 -15.90
CA SER A 21 -5.01 -10.36 -15.44
C SER A 21 -5.42 -10.15 -13.98
N ASP A 22 -6.52 -10.78 -13.57
CA ASP A 22 -6.97 -10.72 -12.17
C ASP A 22 -5.85 -11.08 -11.19
N ASN A 23 -4.96 -12.01 -11.55
CA ASN A 23 -3.80 -12.38 -10.74
C ASN A 23 -2.79 -11.23 -10.59
N GLU A 24 -2.46 -10.52 -11.67
CA GLU A 24 -1.53 -9.39 -11.63
C GLU A 24 -2.08 -8.24 -10.79
N LEU A 25 -3.39 -7.99 -10.87
CA LEU A 25 -4.05 -7.01 -10.02
C LEU A 25 -3.89 -7.38 -8.54
N ILE A 26 -4.20 -8.63 -8.18
CA ILE A 26 -4.07 -9.10 -6.80
C ILE A 26 -2.63 -9.02 -6.30
N ASP A 27 -1.64 -9.37 -7.13
CA ASP A 27 -0.22 -9.25 -6.78
C ASP A 27 0.19 -7.80 -6.48
N GLU A 28 -0.29 -6.84 -7.26
CA GLU A 28 -0.07 -5.41 -6.97
C GLU A 28 -0.73 -4.98 -5.64
N LEU A 29 -1.91 -5.49 -5.32
CA LEU A 29 -2.56 -5.22 -4.03
C LEU A 29 -1.75 -5.81 -2.86
N LEU A 30 -1.20 -7.02 -3.01
CA LEU A 30 -0.31 -7.63 -2.02
C LEU A 30 0.97 -6.80 -1.84
N LYS A 31 1.56 -6.27 -2.93
CA LYS A 31 2.71 -5.34 -2.84
C LYS A 31 2.37 -4.07 -2.06
N VAL A 32 1.18 -3.51 -2.22
CA VAL A 32 0.73 -2.34 -1.46
C VAL A 32 0.61 -2.64 0.04
N LEU A 33 0.13 -3.84 0.40
CA LEU A 33 0.09 -4.29 1.80
C LEU A 33 1.50 -4.46 2.38
N ARG A 34 2.39 -5.13 1.64
CA ARG A 34 3.80 -5.30 1.99
C ARG A 34 4.50 -3.96 2.20
N PHE A 35 4.33 -3.02 1.28
CA PHE A 35 4.91 -1.68 1.42
C PHE A 35 4.40 -0.94 2.66
N SER A 36 3.10 -1.09 2.98
CA SER A 36 2.52 -0.49 4.19
C SER A 36 3.12 -1.09 5.46
N GLU A 37 3.35 -2.39 5.47
CA GLU A 37 4.02 -3.13 6.54
C GLU A 37 5.50 -2.72 6.68
N GLU A 38 6.27 -2.65 5.59
CA GLU A 38 7.67 -2.20 5.57
C GLU A 38 7.85 -0.77 6.10
N CYS A 39 6.89 0.10 5.77
CA CYS A 39 6.83 1.47 6.28
C CYS A 39 6.40 1.53 7.75
N GLY A 40 5.87 0.44 8.33
CA GLY A 40 5.26 0.44 9.67
C GLY A 40 3.98 1.28 9.76
N SER A 41 3.29 1.50 8.64
CA SER A 41 2.09 2.34 8.58
C SER A 41 0.83 1.51 8.80
N ILE A 42 0.57 1.15 10.05
CA ILE A 42 -0.51 0.23 10.45
C ILE A 42 -1.89 0.78 10.05
N ALA A 43 -2.14 2.07 10.28
CA ALA A 43 -3.37 2.73 9.86
C ALA A 43 -3.57 2.75 8.33
N ASN A 44 -2.49 2.74 7.54
CA ASN A 44 -2.61 2.58 6.08
C ASN A 44 -2.93 1.13 5.72
N MET A 45 -2.19 0.18 6.30
CA MET A 45 -2.41 -1.25 6.09
C MET A 45 -3.86 -1.66 6.40
N GLN A 46 -4.42 -1.20 7.53
CA GLN A 46 -5.82 -1.43 7.89
C GLN A 46 -6.80 -0.90 6.84
N ARG A 47 -6.58 0.32 6.33
CA ARG A 47 -7.42 0.91 5.29
C ARG A 47 -7.34 0.15 3.97
N GLN A 48 -6.16 -0.31 3.57
CA GLN A 48 -6.00 -1.09 2.34
C GLN A 48 -6.64 -2.47 2.47
N ILE A 49 -6.51 -3.15 3.62
CA ILE A 49 -7.20 -4.42 3.89
C ILE A 49 -8.71 -4.23 3.76
N ALA A 50 -9.29 -3.24 4.44
CA ALA A 50 -10.73 -2.99 4.37
C ALA A 50 -11.19 -2.63 2.95
N ARG A 51 -10.37 -1.87 2.19
CA ARG A 51 -10.69 -1.47 0.82
C ARG A 51 -10.64 -2.63 -0.16
N TYR A 52 -9.68 -3.52 -0.01
CA TYR A 52 -9.38 -4.56 -1.01
C TYR A 52 -9.92 -5.94 -0.68
N GLU A 53 -10.44 -6.17 0.53
CA GLU A 53 -11.07 -7.43 0.94
C GLU A 53 -12.04 -8.02 -0.11
N PRO A 54 -12.89 -7.24 -0.81
CA PRO A 54 -13.77 -7.79 -1.85
C PRO A 54 -13.02 -8.42 -3.03
N PHE A 55 -11.86 -7.86 -3.43
CA PHE A 55 -11.06 -8.38 -4.54
C PHE A 55 -10.39 -9.71 -4.16
N PHE A 56 -9.83 -9.79 -2.95
CA PHE A 56 -9.23 -11.04 -2.45
C PHE A 56 -10.26 -12.17 -2.29
N ASN A 57 -11.51 -11.84 -1.97
CA ASN A 57 -12.55 -12.85 -1.85
C ASN A 57 -13.08 -13.36 -3.21
N SER A 58 -13.05 -12.51 -4.24
CA SER A 58 -13.69 -12.78 -5.54
C SER A 58 -12.75 -13.38 -6.57
N ILE A 59 -11.54 -12.85 -6.72
CA ILE A 59 -10.69 -13.15 -7.89
C ILE A 59 -9.28 -13.68 -7.51
N ALA A 60 -8.90 -13.66 -6.23
CA ALA A 60 -7.60 -14.15 -5.82
C ALA A 60 -7.50 -15.68 -5.81
N SER A 61 -6.32 -16.17 -6.22
CA SER A 61 -5.94 -17.58 -6.07
C SER A 61 -5.84 -17.99 -4.59
N GLU A 62 -5.76 -19.29 -4.33
CA GLU A 62 -5.61 -19.82 -2.97
C GLU A 62 -4.31 -19.32 -2.31
N GLU A 63 -3.20 -19.31 -3.03
CA GLU A 63 -1.90 -18.83 -2.54
C GLU A 63 -1.96 -17.34 -2.17
N GLN A 64 -2.50 -16.52 -3.05
CA GLN A 64 -2.67 -15.07 -2.81
C GLN A 64 -3.60 -14.80 -1.62
N ARG A 65 -4.65 -15.61 -1.46
CA ARG A 65 -5.57 -15.52 -0.32
C ARG A 65 -4.88 -15.90 0.99
N ASN A 66 -3.99 -16.89 0.98
CA ASN A 66 -3.19 -17.26 2.14
C ASN A 66 -2.19 -16.15 2.52
N GLU A 67 -1.55 -15.53 1.54
CA GLU A 67 -0.68 -14.37 1.79
C GLU A 67 -1.48 -13.18 2.36
N TYR A 68 -2.63 -12.87 1.77
CA TYR A 68 -3.54 -11.84 2.27
C TYR A 68 -4.00 -12.12 3.71
N ASN A 69 -4.39 -13.35 4.03
CA ASN A 69 -4.78 -13.73 5.38
C ASN A 69 -3.62 -13.57 6.38
N SER A 70 -2.39 -13.88 5.95
CA SER A 70 -1.19 -13.66 6.78
C SER A 70 -1.00 -12.16 7.11
N PHE A 71 -1.27 -11.26 6.16
CA PHE A 71 -1.28 -9.82 6.44
C PHE A 71 -2.37 -9.42 7.44
N ARG A 72 -3.57 -10.02 7.36
CA ARG A 72 -4.65 -9.73 8.31
C ARG A 72 -4.31 -10.16 9.73
N ASP A 73 -3.66 -11.30 9.89
CA ASP A 73 -3.25 -11.79 11.20
C ASP A 73 -2.18 -10.90 11.81
N ARG A 74 -1.15 -10.54 11.04
CA ARG A 74 -0.13 -9.58 11.50
C ARG A 74 -0.72 -8.20 11.81
N LEU A 75 -1.69 -7.72 11.02
CA LEU A 75 -2.38 -6.47 11.31
C LEU A 75 -3.05 -6.49 12.70
N ARG A 76 -3.65 -7.61 13.11
CA ARG A 76 -4.26 -7.74 14.45
C ARG A 76 -3.20 -7.60 15.55
N GLU A 77 -2.05 -8.23 15.37
CA GLU A 77 -0.91 -8.13 16.30
C GLU A 77 -0.38 -6.69 16.38
N TYR A 78 -0.25 -6.02 15.24
CA TYR A 78 0.22 -4.64 15.16
C TYR A 78 -0.75 -3.65 15.79
N LEU A 79 -2.06 -3.83 15.60
CA LEU A 79 -3.07 -3.00 16.24
C LEU A 79 -3.05 -3.16 17.76
N ALA A 80 -2.92 -4.40 18.27
CA ALA A 80 -2.77 -4.65 19.71
C ALA A 80 -1.49 -4.00 20.26
N TYR A 81 -0.40 -4.02 19.50
CA TYR A 81 0.83 -3.32 19.86
C TYR A 81 0.62 -1.80 19.91
N GLU A 82 0.01 -1.19 18.89
CA GLU A 82 -0.24 0.26 18.91
C GLU A 82 -1.23 0.68 20.02
N GLU A 83 -2.17 -0.17 20.40
CA GLU A 83 -3.04 0.06 21.56
C GLU A 83 -2.23 0.13 22.86
N GLN A 84 -1.23 -0.74 23.01
CA GLN A 84 -0.38 -0.79 24.21
C GLN A 84 0.67 0.34 24.24
N TYR A 85 1.31 0.64 23.11
CA TYR A 85 2.50 1.50 23.04
C TYR A 85 2.24 2.89 22.42
N GLY A 86 1.06 3.09 21.85
CA GLY A 86 0.63 4.32 21.18
C GLY A 86 0.63 4.20 19.66
N THR A 87 -0.24 4.99 19.04
CA THR A 87 -0.32 5.11 17.58
C THR A 87 1.02 5.55 16.99
N GLY A 88 1.41 4.92 15.88
CA GLY A 88 2.66 5.20 15.19
C GLY A 88 3.88 4.55 15.85
N SER A 89 3.72 3.76 16.92
CA SER A 89 4.83 3.08 17.60
C SER A 89 5.58 2.09 16.71
N LEU A 90 4.91 1.56 15.67
CA LEU A 90 5.50 0.69 14.66
C LEU A 90 6.06 1.43 13.44
N LEU A 91 5.91 2.75 13.35
CA LEU A 91 6.34 3.52 12.18
C LEU A 91 7.85 3.37 11.93
N ASN A 92 8.22 2.92 10.74
CA ASN A 92 9.62 2.73 10.38
C ASN A 92 10.26 4.06 9.92
N LEU A 93 10.81 4.79 10.87
CA LEU A 93 11.48 6.08 10.63
C LEU A 93 12.76 5.97 9.78
N SER A 94 13.30 4.76 9.60
CA SER A 94 14.47 4.53 8.74
C SER A 94 14.10 4.27 7.28
N HIS A 95 12.84 3.94 6.99
CA HIS A 95 12.39 3.63 5.65
C HIS A 95 12.53 4.87 4.72
N PRO A 96 13.13 4.75 3.52
CA PRO A 96 13.40 5.90 2.65
C PRO A 96 12.18 6.73 2.31
N PHE A 97 11.04 6.07 2.06
CA PHE A 97 9.78 6.75 1.81
C PHE A 97 9.31 7.58 3.01
N ILE A 98 9.36 7.02 4.23
CA ILE A 98 8.96 7.72 5.45
C ILE A 98 9.87 8.93 5.69
N ARG A 99 11.19 8.76 5.53
CA ARG A 99 12.14 9.88 5.62
C ARG A 99 11.81 10.97 4.60
N GLN A 100 11.49 10.60 3.37
CA GLN A 100 11.10 11.57 2.33
C GLN A 100 9.82 12.33 2.71
N GLN A 101 8.80 11.65 3.24
CA GLN A 101 7.56 12.31 3.70
C GLN A 101 7.83 13.30 4.84
N ILE A 102 8.71 12.94 5.78
CA ILE A 102 9.12 13.81 6.88
C ILE A 102 9.88 15.04 6.34
N CYS A 103 10.90 14.82 5.50
CA CYS A 103 11.71 15.90 4.95
C CYS A 103 10.89 16.89 4.09
N ARG A 104 9.84 16.41 3.42
CA ARG A 104 8.94 17.24 2.62
C ARG A 104 7.84 17.93 3.46
N GLY A 105 7.78 17.66 4.76
CA GLY A 105 6.72 18.18 5.64
C GLY A 105 5.35 17.54 5.41
N ALA A 106 5.27 16.48 4.61
CA ALA A 106 4.03 15.74 4.36
C ALA A 106 3.63 14.84 5.54
N MET A 107 4.58 14.58 6.45
CA MET A 107 4.35 13.85 7.70
C MET A 107 5.00 14.58 8.88
N ASP A 108 4.20 14.98 9.88
CA ASP A 108 4.72 15.45 11.17
C ASP A 108 4.78 14.27 12.16
N VAL A 109 5.99 13.79 12.42
CA VAL A 109 6.24 12.65 13.33
C VAL A 109 5.66 12.88 14.72
N ARG A 110 5.64 14.13 15.21
CA ARG A 110 5.10 14.45 16.54
C ARG A 110 3.59 14.26 16.61
N ARG A 111 2.90 14.42 15.47
CA ARG A 111 1.45 14.18 15.36
C ARG A 111 1.12 12.71 15.19
N VAL A 112 2.01 11.96 14.53
CA VAL A 112 1.82 10.52 14.30
C VAL A 112 2.13 9.72 15.56
N LEU A 113 3.19 10.08 16.30
CA LEU A 113 3.55 9.50 17.58
C LEU A 113 2.70 10.10 18.71
N LEU A 114 1.43 9.71 18.80
CA LEU A 114 0.58 10.07 19.95
C LEU A 114 0.99 9.20 21.14
N TRP A 115 1.82 9.76 22.01
CA TRP A 115 2.60 8.99 22.98
C TRP A 115 1.81 8.55 24.24
N LYS A 116 2.07 7.30 24.66
CA LYS A 116 2.00 6.84 26.06
C LYS A 116 3.21 5.99 26.51
N ALA A 117 4.30 5.83 25.74
CA ALA A 117 5.39 4.90 26.13
C ALA A 117 6.83 5.43 25.90
N PRO A 118 7.70 5.44 26.92
CA PRO A 118 9.10 5.84 26.83
C PRO A 118 9.94 4.73 26.19
N LYS A 119 10.28 4.95 24.91
CA LYS A 119 11.30 4.26 24.06
C LYS A 119 10.65 3.68 22.80
N VAL A 120 10.75 4.45 21.72
CA VAL A 120 10.62 3.92 20.35
C VAL A 120 11.84 3.05 20.09
N ALA A 121 11.73 1.75 20.35
CA ALA A 121 12.81 0.79 20.17
C ALA A 121 12.45 -0.19 19.05
N GLN A 122 13.16 -0.04 17.93
CA GLN A 122 13.64 -1.11 17.04
C GLN A 122 12.86 -2.44 17.09
N ILE A 123 11.77 -2.56 16.33
CA ILE A 123 11.18 -3.86 15.98
C ILE A 123 11.23 -4.02 14.46
N PHE A 124 12.43 -3.98 13.87
CA PHE A 124 12.71 -4.57 12.57
C PHE A 124 14.22 -4.86 12.54
N ARG A 125 14.59 -6.09 12.89
CA ARG A 125 15.89 -6.71 12.60
C ARG A 125 15.63 -8.04 11.92
#